data_AF-A0A392MD34-F1
#
_entry.id   AF-A0A392MD34-F1
#
_cell.length_a   1.000
_cell.length_b   1.000
_cell.length_c   1.000
_cell.angle_alpha   90.00
_cell.angle_beta   90.00
_cell.angle_gamma   90.00
#
_symmetry.space_group_name_H-M   'P 1'
#
loop_
_entity.id
_entity.type
_entity.pdbx_description
1 polymer ?
#
loop_
_entity_poly.entity_id
_entity_poly.type
_entity_poly.pdbx_seq_one_letter_code
_entity_poly.pdbx_strand_id
1 'polypeptide(L)'
;MDTTLSFSGFFSSGKKFNPDFYNWNRIKVRYCDGSSFTGDVEAVDPKTNLHYRGGRIFVAVIEDLLAKGMKNAKNAILSGCSAGGLTSILQCDRFKTLLPAAAKVKCVSDAGYFINVKSVSGSQHIEQFYSQVVQTHGSAKNLPSSCTSRLPPGLCFFPENVAAQIRTPIFFVNAAYDSWQ
;
A
#
# COMPACT_ATOMS: atom_id res chain seq x y z
N MET A 1 -13.91 -19.05 -2.15
CA MET A 1 -13.40 -17.75 -2.63
C MET A 1 -13.64 -17.68 -4.12
N ASP A 2 -14.13 -16.54 -4.61
CA ASP A 2 -14.36 -16.33 -6.04
C ASP A 2 -13.05 -16.46 -6.82
N THR A 3 -13.03 -17.21 -7.92
CA THR A 3 -11.80 -17.51 -8.69
C THR A 3 -11.49 -16.44 -9.73
N THR A 4 -12.47 -15.59 -10.05
CA THR A 4 -12.34 -14.49 -11.03
C THR A 4 -12.62 -13.15 -10.38
N LEU A 5 -11.67 -12.21 -10.49
CA LEU A 5 -11.88 -10.80 -10.11
C LEU A 5 -12.17 -9.99 -11.37
N SER A 6 -13.32 -9.32 -11.40
CA SER A 6 -13.67 -8.44 -12.52
C SER A 6 -12.79 -7.19 -12.54
N PHE A 7 -12.44 -6.73 -13.73
CA PHE A 7 -11.75 -5.45 -13.94
C PHE A 7 -12.77 -4.38 -14.33
N SER A 8 -12.82 -3.29 -13.57
CA SER A 8 -13.77 -2.18 -13.72
C SER A 8 -13.12 -0.84 -13.38
N GLY A 9 -13.78 0.27 -13.71
CA GLY A 9 -13.28 1.63 -13.44
C GLY A 9 -11.87 1.84 -13.99
N PHE A 10 -10.94 2.26 -13.13
CA PHE A 10 -9.51 2.43 -13.44
C PHE A 10 -8.82 1.17 -14.01
N PHE A 11 -9.36 -0.03 -13.75
CA PHE A 11 -8.89 -1.28 -14.33
C PHE A 11 -9.67 -1.70 -15.59
N SER A 12 -10.67 -0.97 -16.05
CA SER A 12 -11.45 -1.38 -17.22
C SER A 12 -10.61 -1.41 -18.50
N SER A 13 -10.98 -2.29 -19.45
CA SER A 13 -10.49 -2.28 -20.83
C SER A 13 -11.34 -1.46 -21.78
N GLY A 14 -12.50 -0.97 -21.33
CA GLY A 14 -13.33 -0.07 -22.10
C GLY A 14 -12.83 1.36 -21.98
N LYS A 15 -12.43 1.97 -23.10
CA LYS A 15 -12.01 3.39 -23.18
C LYS A 15 -13.05 4.37 -22.60
N LYS A 16 -14.33 4.03 -22.65
CA LYS A 16 -15.42 4.82 -22.01
C LYS A 16 -15.24 4.94 -20.49
N PHE A 17 -14.73 3.91 -19.84
CA PHE A 17 -14.60 3.83 -18.37
C PHE A 17 -13.17 4.08 -17.89
N ASN A 18 -12.17 3.87 -18.75
CA ASN A 18 -10.76 4.07 -18.48
C ASN A 18 -10.11 4.79 -19.68
N PRO A 19 -10.36 6.09 -19.87
CA PRO A 19 -9.96 6.80 -21.08
C PRO A 19 -8.45 6.80 -21.31
N ASP A 20 -7.67 6.85 -20.23
CA ASP A 20 -6.22 7.03 -20.27
C ASP A 20 -5.42 5.72 -20.27
N PHE A 21 -5.93 4.67 -19.58
CA PHE A 21 -5.16 3.45 -19.32
C PHE A 21 -5.82 2.16 -19.83
N TYR A 22 -6.90 2.25 -20.62
CA TYR A 22 -7.66 1.06 -21.07
C TYR A 22 -6.82 0.00 -21.82
N ASN A 23 -5.70 0.39 -22.41
CA ASN A 23 -4.79 -0.50 -23.14
C ASN A 23 -3.50 -0.85 -22.36
N TRP A 24 -3.40 -0.49 -21.08
CA TRP A 24 -2.27 -0.86 -20.23
C TRP A 24 -2.38 -2.30 -19.72
N ASN A 25 -1.25 -2.87 -19.29
CA ASN A 25 -1.25 -4.08 -18.47
C ASN A 25 -1.91 -3.77 -17.12
N ARG A 26 -2.79 -4.65 -16.67
CA ARG A 26 -3.58 -4.48 -15.44
C ARG A 26 -3.41 -5.67 -14.55
N ILE A 27 -3.09 -5.40 -13.29
CA ILE A 27 -2.78 -6.42 -12.29
C ILE A 27 -3.58 -6.09 -11.02
N LYS A 28 -4.27 -7.09 -10.48
CA LYS A 28 -4.89 -7.01 -9.15
C LYS A 28 -4.18 -7.98 -8.23
N VAL A 29 -3.60 -7.45 -7.15
CA VAL A 29 -3.02 -8.24 -6.07
C VAL A 29 -4.06 -8.34 -4.96
N ARG A 30 -4.39 -9.57 -4.54
CA ARG A 30 -5.33 -9.76 -3.43
C ARG A 30 -4.65 -9.36 -2.12
N TYR A 31 -5.36 -8.60 -1.30
CA TYR A 31 -4.90 -8.23 0.02
C TYR A 31 -5.09 -9.40 0.99
N CYS A 32 -3.98 -9.93 1.51
CA CYS A 32 -4.00 -11.11 2.40
C CYS A 32 -3.03 -10.99 3.59
N ASP A 33 -2.37 -9.84 3.80
CA ASP A 33 -1.36 -9.70 4.84
C ASP A 33 -1.80 -8.93 6.08
N GLY A 34 -2.88 -8.13 5.99
CA GLY A 34 -3.44 -7.37 7.11
C GLY A 34 -2.66 -6.13 7.57
N SER A 35 -1.58 -5.75 6.88
CA SER A 35 -0.70 -4.64 7.30
C SER A 35 -0.23 -3.74 6.16
N SER A 36 -1.06 -3.53 5.13
CA SER A 36 -0.68 -2.69 3.98
C SER A 36 0.66 -3.10 3.36
N PHE A 37 0.91 -4.41 3.28
CA PHE A 37 2.16 -5.01 2.80
C PHE A 37 3.43 -4.58 3.55
N THR A 38 3.34 -4.29 4.85
CA THR A 38 4.50 -3.93 5.66
C THR A 38 4.98 -5.05 6.59
N GLY A 39 4.13 -6.04 6.89
CA GLY A 39 4.47 -7.07 7.86
C GLY A 39 5.60 -7.99 7.42
N ASP A 40 6.47 -8.39 8.35
CA ASP A 40 7.56 -9.32 8.05
C ASP A 40 8.08 -10.00 9.32
N VAL A 41 7.32 -11.02 9.72
CA VAL A 41 7.60 -11.96 10.81
C VAL A 41 7.96 -13.32 10.23
N GLU A 42 9.08 -13.90 10.69
CA GLU A 42 9.50 -15.23 10.27
C GLU A 42 8.61 -16.32 10.87
N ALA A 43 8.38 -16.27 12.18
CA ALA A 43 7.56 -17.25 12.86
C ALA A 43 6.10 -17.23 12.37
N VAL A 44 5.47 -18.39 12.37
CA VAL A 44 4.01 -18.53 12.20
C VAL A 44 3.37 -18.39 13.57
N ASP A 45 2.25 -17.68 13.67
CA ASP A 45 1.51 -17.62 14.93
C ASP A 45 1.04 -19.04 15.31
N PRO A 46 1.51 -19.62 16.43
CA PRO A 46 1.20 -21.00 16.79
C PRO A 46 -0.26 -21.20 17.22
N LYS A 47 -0.99 -20.13 17.58
CA LYS A 47 -2.39 -20.20 18.00
C LYS A 47 -3.34 -20.07 16.83
N THR A 48 -3.05 -19.18 15.90
CA THR A 48 -3.95 -18.84 14.79
C THR A 48 -3.50 -19.41 13.44
N ASN A 49 -2.27 -19.94 13.36
CA ASN A 49 -1.60 -20.36 12.13
C ASN A 49 -1.52 -19.23 11.07
N LEU A 50 -1.53 -17.98 11.50
CA LEU A 50 -1.42 -16.82 10.62
C LEU A 50 0.04 -16.49 10.29
N HIS A 51 0.23 -15.96 9.08
CA HIS A 51 1.52 -15.48 8.58
C HIS A 51 1.47 -13.96 8.39
N TYR A 52 2.36 -13.23 9.06
CA TYR A 52 2.47 -11.78 8.94
C TYR A 52 3.65 -11.39 8.04
N ARG A 53 3.50 -11.60 6.73
CA ARG A 53 4.60 -11.53 5.75
C ARG A 53 4.33 -10.58 4.56
N GLY A 54 3.49 -9.56 4.76
CA GLY A 54 3.10 -8.60 3.73
C GLY A 54 4.26 -7.99 2.94
N GLY A 55 5.32 -7.56 3.62
CA GLY A 55 6.52 -7.00 2.97
C GLY A 55 7.24 -7.99 2.07
N ARG A 56 7.22 -9.29 2.40
CA ARG A 56 7.77 -10.35 1.54
C ARG A 56 6.87 -10.65 0.36
N ILE A 57 5.55 -10.69 0.59
CA ILE A 57 4.55 -10.88 -0.47
C ILE A 57 4.70 -9.77 -1.51
N PHE A 58 4.89 -8.52 -1.07
CA PHE A 58 5.09 -7.38 -1.97
C PHE A 58 6.26 -7.58 -2.93
N VAL A 59 7.43 -7.95 -2.39
CA VAL A 59 8.64 -8.20 -3.19
C VAL A 59 8.43 -9.38 -4.13
N ALA A 60 7.94 -10.52 -3.62
CA ALA A 60 7.75 -11.73 -4.42
C ALA A 60 6.77 -11.51 -5.58
N VAL A 61 5.68 -10.77 -5.36
CA VAL A 61 4.72 -10.43 -6.42
C VAL A 61 5.39 -9.55 -7.49
N ILE A 62 6.18 -8.55 -7.10
CA ILE A 62 6.85 -7.67 -8.04
C ILE A 62 7.89 -8.45 -8.87
N GLU A 63 8.69 -9.31 -8.24
CA GLU A 63 9.67 -10.17 -8.91
C GLU A 63 9.02 -11.09 -9.95
N ASP A 64 7.91 -11.74 -9.60
CA ASP A 64 7.13 -12.58 -10.51
C ASP A 64 6.59 -11.78 -11.70
N LEU A 65 6.08 -10.56 -11.46
CA LEU A 65 5.59 -9.67 -12.52
C LEU A 65 6.72 -9.17 -13.43
N LEU A 66 7.90 -8.87 -12.87
CA LEU A 66 9.09 -8.51 -13.64
C LEU A 66 9.48 -9.63 -14.60
N ALA A 67 9.48 -10.88 -14.13
CA ALA A 67 9.73 -12.06 -14.94
C ALA A 67 8.69 -12.23 -16.06
N LYS A 68 7.42 -11.89 -15.79
CA LYS A 68 6.30 -11.91 -16.75
C LYS A 68 6.24 -10.71 -17.70
N GLY A 69 7.27 -9.86 -17.71
CA GLY A 69 7.43 -8.79 -18.69
C GLY A 69 7.35 -7.37 -18.13
N MET A 70 7.00 -7.19 -16.84
CA MET A 70 7.01 -5.87 -16.21
C MET A 70 8.42 -5.25 -16.19
N LYS A 71 9.49 -6.06 -16.33
CA LYS A 71 10.87 -5.59 -16.52
C LYS A 71 11.07 -4.70 -17.74
N ASN A 72 10.14 -4.75 -18.71
CA ASN A 72 10.17 -3.92 -19.93
C ASN A 72 9.26 -2.68 -19.82
N ALA A 73 8.64 -2.43 -18.67
CA ALA A 73 7.70 -1.33 -18.49
C ALA A 73 8.40 0.04 -18.62
N LYS A 74 7.87 0.90 -19.49
CA LYS A 74 8.30 2.31 -19.59
C LYS A 74 7.61 3.18 -18.53
N ASN A 75 6.38 2.83 -18.16
CA ASN A 75 5.60 3.50 -17.14
C ASN A 75 4.96 2.44 -16.24
N ALA A 76 4.84 2.74 -14.95
CA ALA A 76 4.12 1.89 -14.00
C ALA A 76 3.40 2.76 -12.95
N ILE A 77 2.24 2.29 -12.51
CA ILE A 77 1.47 2.92 -11.44
C ILE A 77 1.23 1.89 -10.35
N LEU A 78 1.65 2.20 -9.12
CA LEU A 78 1.17 1.48 -7.93
C LEU A 78 -0.09 2.17 -7.43
N SER A 79 -1.19 1.43 -7.31
CA SER A 79 -2.44 1.96 -6.79
C SER A 79 -3.15 0.95 -5.92
N GLY A 80 -3.92 1.46 -4.96
CA GLY A 80 -4.86 0.68 -4.17
C GLY A 80 -5.89 1.58 -3.48
N CYS A 81 -6.91 0.93 -2.93
CA CYS A 81 -8.02 1.55 -2.21
C CYS A 81 -7.97 1.16 -0.73
N SER A 82 -8.31 2.07 0.19
CA SER A 82 -8.33 1.84 1.64
C SER A 82 -6.94 1.40 2.16
N ALA A 83 -6.79 0.23 2.77
CA ALA A 83 -5.48 -0.34 3.15
C ALA A 83 -4.51 -0.48 1.95
N GLY A 84 -5.03 -0.71 0.74
CA GLY A 84 -4.23 -0.68 -0.49
C GLY A 84 -3.81 0.74 -0.90
N GLY A 85 -4.61 1.74 -0.56
CA GLY A 85 -4.25 3.15 -0.71
C GLY A 85 -3.10 3.49 0.22
N LEU A 86 -3.21 3.10 1.49
CA LEU A 86 -2.12 3.23 2.46
C LEU A 86 -0.85 2.46 2.02
N THR A 87 -1.00 1.27 1.43
CA THR A 87 0.12 0.55 0.81
C THR A 87 0.82 1.40 -0.25
N SER A 88 0.04 2.08 -1.09
CA SER A 88 0.58 2.96 -2.15
C SER A 88 1.34 4.15 -1.59
N ILE A 89 1.03 4.61 -0.38
CA ILE A 89 1.77 5.65 0.34
C ILE A 89 3.07 5.07 0.91
N LEU A 90 2.96 3.98 1.69
CA LEU A 90 4.08 3.41 2.45
C LEU A 90 5.13 2.73 1.56
N GLN A 91 4.72 2.14 0.44
CA GLN A 91 5.59 1.38 -0.46
C GLN A 91 5.94 2.13 -1.75
N CYS A 92 5.53 3.39 -1.95
CA CYS A 92 5.70 4.09 -3.24
C CYS A 92 7.16 4.13 -3.71
N ASP A 93 8.05 4.60 -2.83
CA ASP A 93 9.48 4.71 -3.15
C ASP A 93 10.11 3.32 -3.31
N ARG A 94 9.72 2.34 -2.49
CA ARG A 94 10.21 0.97 -2.62
C ARG A 94 9.76 0.32 -3.93
N PHE A 95 8.53 0.59 -4.38
CA PHE A 95 8.06 0.13 -5.68
C PHE A 95 8.93 0.70 -6.79
N LYS A 96 9.25 2.01 -6.74
CA LYS A 96 10.17 2.61 -7.72
C LYS A 96 11.55 1.96 -7.73
N THR A 97 12.10 1.56 -6.57
CA THR A 97 13.43 0.92 -6.51
C THR A 97 13.43 -0.52 -7.04
N LEU A 98 12.28 -1.20 -7.04
CA LEU A 98 12.15 -2.56 -7.57
C LEU A 98 11.92 -2.60 -9.10
N LEU A 99 11.61 -1.46 -9.72
CA LEU A 99 11.39 -1.37 -11.17
C LEU A 99 12.67 -0.93 -11.90
N PRO A 100 12.73 -1.11 -13.24
CA PRO A 100 13.85 -0.61 -14.04
C PRO A 100 14.13 0.87 -13.76
N ALA A 101 15.41 1.24 -13.67
CA ALA A 101 15.82 2.60 -13.34
C ALA A 101 15.17 3.65 -14.27
N ALA A 102 15.07 3.33 -15.57
CA ALA A 102 14.48 4.19 -16.59
C ALA A 102 12.94 4.24 -16.59
N ALA A 103 12.25 3.34 -15.87
CA ALA A 103 10.80 3.32 -15.82
C ALA A 103 10.26 4.55 -15.05
N LYS A 104 9.27 5.22 -15.62
CA LYS A 104 8.54 6.31 -14.94
C LYS A 104 7.50 5.70 -14.01
N VAL A 105 7.71 5.86 -12.71
CA VAL A 105 6.82 5.30 -11.69
C VAL A 105 6.03 6.44 -11.04
N LYS A 106 4.74 6.19 -10.84
CA LYS A 106 3.85 7.05 -10.05
C LYS A 106 3.03 6.19 -9.09
N CYS A 107 2.48 6.79 -8.06
CA CYS A 107 1.56 6.11 -7.15
C CYS A 107 0.21 6.84 -7.09
N VAL A 108 -0.85 6.10 -6.82
CA VAL A 108 -2.19 6.65 -6.58
C VAL A 108 -2.76 6.01 -5.33
N SER A 109 -2.90 6.80 -4.27
CA SER A 109 -3.55 6.38 -3.04
C SER A 109 -5.02 6.79 -3.09
N ASP A 110 -5.92 5.81 -3.19
CA ASP A 110 -7.36 6.01 -3.09
C ASP A 110 -7.85 5.62 -1.69
N ALA A 111 -8.56 6.52 -1.02
CA ALA A 111 -9.06 6.36 0.35
C ALA A 111 -8.01 5.87 1.36
N GLY A 112 -6.74 6.23 1.15
CA GLY A 112 -5.60 5.73 1.93
C GLY A 112 -5.01 6.75 2.91
N TYR A 113 -5.45 8.00 2.83
CA TYR A 113 -5.01 9.08 3.73
C TYR A 113 -5.85 9.12 5.02
N PHE A 114 -5.42 8.38 6.03
CA PHE A 114 -6.02 8.38 7.37
C PHE A 114 -5.31 9.36 8.29
N ILE A 115 -6.03 10.09 9.13
CA ILE A 115 -5.47 11.13 10.00
C ILE A 115 -5.42 10.69 11.47
N ASN A 116 -4.38 11.11 12.17
CA ASN A 116 -4.24 10.89 13.61
C ASN A 116 -5.00 11.97 14.38
N VAL A 117 -6.28 11.74 14.62
CA VAL A 117 -7.14 12.61 15.43
C VAL A 117 -7.89 11.82 16.49
N LYS A 118 -8.33 12.54 17.53
CA LYS A 118 -9.22 11.96 18.55
C LYS A 118 -10.59 11.68 17.93
N SER A 119 -11.19 10.57 18.33
CA SER A 119 -12.58 10.26 18.03
C SER A 119 -13.53 11.28 18.64
N VAL A 120 -14.81 11.22 18.28
CA VAL A 120 -15.87 12.08 18.84
C VAL A 120 -15.97 11.93 20.38
N SER A 121 -15.60 10.77 20.94
CA SER A 121 -15.54 10.54 22.39
C SER A 121 -14.22 10.94 23.04
N GLY A 122 -13.28 11.51 22.27
CA GLY A 122 -11.98 11.99 22.76
C GLY A 122 -10.87 10.93 22.82
N SER A 123 -11.11 9.70 22.35
CA SER A 123 -10.14 8.61 22.39
C SER A 123 -9.20 8.59 21.17
N GLN A 124 -7.94 8.17 21.36
CA GLN A 124 -6.97 7.96 20.28
C GLN A 124 -7.09 6.55 19.68
N HIS A 125 -8.29 6.21 19.21
CA HIS A 125 -8.59 4.84 18.79
C HIS A 125 -7.71 4.37 17.62
N ILE A 126 -7.57 5.19 16.56
CA ILE A 126 -6.80 4.80 15.36
C ILE A 126 -5.30 4.72 15.66
N GLU A 127 -4.77 5.61 16.51
CA GLU A 127 -3.36 5.56 16.91
C GLU A 127 -3.03 4.26 17.65
N GLN A 128 -3.91 3.85 18.58
CA GLN A 128 -3.78 2.57 19.28
C GLN A 128 -3.90 1.40 18.31
N PHE A 129 -4.87 1.45 17.38
CA PHE A 129 -5.06 0.43 16.37
C PHE A 129 -3.81 0.25 15.49
N TYR A 130 -3.25 1.33 14.92
CA TYR A 130 -2.03 1.24 14.12
C TYR A 130 -0.79 0.83 14.91
N SER A 131 -0.69 1.24 16.18
CA SER A 131 0.37 0.74 17.06
C SER A 131 0.30 -0.78 17.22
N GLN A 132 -0.90 -1.33 17.40
CA GLN A 132 -1.11 -2.78 17.48
C GLN A 132 -0.86 -3.50 16.16
N VAL A 133 -1.28 -2.93 15.02
CA VAL A 133 -0.98 -3.49 13.69
C VAL A 133 0.53 -3.56 13.49
N VAL A 134 1.25 -2.46 13.71
CA VAL A 134 2.70 -2.41 13.53
C VAL A 134 3.43 -3.41 14.43
N GLN A 135 2.99 -3.53 15.69
CA GLN A 135 3.55 -4.49 16.64
C GLN A 135 3.30 -5.94 16.21
N THR A 136 2.05 -6.26 15.89
CA THR A 136 1.63 -7.63 15.51
C THR A 136 2.32 -8.11 14.24
N HIS A 137 2.44 -7.21 13.25
CA HIS A 137 2.98 -7.55 11.94
C HIS A 137 4.49 -7.36 11.82
N GLY A 138 5.17 -6.82 12.84
CA GLY A 138 6.61 -6.53 12.77
C GLY A 138 6.95 -5.53 11.66
N SER A 139 6.06 -4.55 11.43
CA SER A 139 6.09 -3.69 10.23
C SER A 139 7.25 -2.70 10.17
N ALA A 140 7.89 -2.39 11.30
CA ALA A 140 8.82 -1.27 11.45
C ALA A 140 9.94 -1.24 10.37
N LYS A 141 10.49 -2.40 10.00
CA LYS A 141 11.57 -2.49 8.99
C LYS A 141 11.14 -2.22 7.54
N ASN A 142 9.84 -2.25 7.27
CA ASN A 142 9.27 -1.98 5.94
C ASN A 142 8.56 -0.63 5.87
N LEU A 143 8.68 0.20 6.91
CA LEU A 143 8.18 1.58 6.95
C LEU A 143 9.27 2.57 6.53
N PRO A 144 8.90 3.80 6.11
CA PRO A 144 9.87 4.83 5.75
C PRO A 144 10.83 5.14 6.90
N SER A 145 12.13 4.88 6.69
CA SER A 145 13.17 5.12 7.69
C SER A 145 13.26 6.59 8.11
N SER A 146 12.90 7.49 7.20
CA SER A 146 12.82 8.93 7.42
C SER A 146 11.72 9.33 8.43
N CYS A 147 10.76 8.43 8.71
CA CYS A 147 9.78 8.56 9.79
C CYS A 147 10.18 7.76 11.03
N THR A 148 10.54 6.47 10.90
CA THR A 148 10.83 5.61 12.06
C THR A 148 12.09 6.01 12.83
N SER A 149 12.96 6.84 12.24
CA SER A 149 14.10 7.45 12.92
C SER A 149 13.73 8.58 13.89
N ARG A 150 12.51 9.12 13.80
CA ARG A 150 12.04 10.28 14.59
C ARG A 150 10.80 9.98 15.42
N LEU A 151 10.00 9.01 15.00
CA LEU A 151 8.70 8.70 15.59
C LEU A 151 8.58 7.20 15.88
N PRO A 152 7.76 6.82 16.89
CA PRO A 152 7.33 5.44 17.05
C PRO A 152 6.77 4.86 15.74
N PRO A 153 7.10 3.60 15.39
CA PRO A 153 6.67 2.99 14.13
C PRO A 153 5.15 3.01 13.88
N GLY A 154 4.31 2.94 14.92
CA GLY A 154 2.85 3.09 14.82
C GLY A 154 2.42 4.41 14.20
N LEU A 155 3.13 5.51 14.50
CA LEU A 155 2.83 6.82 13.92
C LEU A 155 3.20 6.92 12.44
N CYS A 156 4.09 6.06 11.95
CA CYS A 156 4.49 6.04 10.55
C CYS A 156 3.49 5.35 9.61
N PHE A 157 2.39 4.79 10.15
CA PHE A 157 1.22 4.39 9.37
C PHE A 157 0.32 5.57 8.99
N PHE A 158 0.47 6.72 9.65
CA PHE A 158 -0.30 7.92 9.33
C PHE A 158 0.38 8.74 8.22
N PRO A 159 -0.28 8.98 7.07
CA PRO A 159 0.31 9.69 5.94
C PRO A 159 0.85 11.08 6.25
N GLU A 160 0.29 11.82 7.21
CA GLU A 160 0.84 13.13 7.63
C GLU A 160 2.30 13.06 8.11
N ASN A 161 2.76 11.90 8.59
CA ASN A 161 4.12 11.71 9.09
C ASN A 161 5.11 11.25 8.02
N VAL A 162 4.63 10.85 6.83
CA VAL A 162 5.48 10.26 5.77
C VAL A 162 5.33 10.94 4.41
N ALA A 163 4.18 11.53 4.09
CA ALA A 163 3.83 12.00 2.75
C ALA A 163 4.83 13.03 2.20
N ALA A 164 5.28 13.97 3.05
CA ALA A 164 6.23 15.01 2.67
C ALA A 164 7.63 14.46 2.28
N GLN A 165 7.94 13.21 2.62
CA GLN A 165 9.24 12.58 2.37
C GLN A 165 9.21 11.62 1.17
N ILE A 166 8.03 11.37 0.58
CA ILE A 166 7.89 10.52 -0.60
C ILE A 166 8.54 11.22 -1.79
N ARG A 167 9.48 10.54 -2.45
CA ARG A 167 10.20 11.11 -3.61
C ARG A 167 9.53 10.77 -4.94
N THR A 168 8.85 9.63 -5.00
CA THR A 168 8.13 9.19 -6.19
C THR A 168 6.79 9.93 -6.30
N PRO A 169 6.44 10.52 -7.46
CA PRO A 169 5.20 11.28 -7.58
C PRO A 169 3.97 10.45 -7.19
N ILE A 170 3.19 10.97 -6.24
CA ILE A 170 1.98 10.33 -5.72
C ILE A 170 0.79 11.27 -5.87
N PHE A 171 -0.34 10.71 -6.28
CA PHE A 171 -1.63 11.40 -6.32
C PHE A 171 -2.54 10.83 -5.21
N PHE A 172 -3.17 11.71 -4.44
CA PHE A 172 -4.08 11.32 -3.36
C PHE A 172 -5.52 11.55 -3.79
N VAL A 173 -6.36 10.53 -3.68
CA VAL A 173 -7.81 10.59 -3.85
C VAL A 173 -8.41 10.22 -2.50
N ASN A 174 -8.96 11.19 -1.78
CA ASN A 174 -9.57 10.95 -0.49
C ASN A 174 -10.84 11.80 -0.36
N ALA A 175 -11.90 11.21 0.18
CA ALA A 175 -13.08 11.95 0.57
C ALA A 175 -12.78 12.86 1.77
N ALA A 176 -13.44 14.01 1.86
CA ALA A 176 -13.34 14.87 3.04
C ALA A 176 -13.90 14.19 4.30
N TYR A 177 -14.88 13.31 4.12
CA TYR A 177 -15.49 12.48 5.16
C TYR A 177 -15.45 11.03 4.67
N ASP A 178 -14.36 10.34 4.98
CA ASP A 178 -14.21 8.92 4.68
C ASP A 178 -14.98 8.09 5.71
N SER A 179 -15.74 7.07 5.28
CA SER A 179 -16.57 6.28 6.18
C SER A 179 -15.79 5.42 7.19
N TRP A 180 -14.51 5.16 6.92
CA TRP A 180 -13.65 4.43 7.84
C TRP A 180 -13.01 5.36 8.89
N GLN A 181 -12.86 6.64 8.57
CA GLN A 181 -12.20 7.67 9.39
C GLN A 181 -13.13 8.22 10.48
#